data_AF-A0A196N8J2-F1
#
_entry.id   AF-A0A196N8J2-F1
#
_cell.length_a   1.000
_cell.length_b   1.000
_cell.length_c   1.000
_cell.angle_alpha   90.00
_cell.angle_beta   90.00
_cell.angle_gamma   90.00
#
_symmetry.space_group_name_H-M   'P 1'
#
loop_
_entity.id
_entity.type
_entity.pdbx_description
1 polymer ?
#
loop_
_entity_poly.entity_id
_entity_poly.type
_entity_poly.pdbx_seq_one_letter_code
_entity_poly.pdbx_strand_id
1 'polypeptide(L)'
;MAGAEYNGVEGILRIKDAAGRQDTAAPEILTLHAAVESELDVVLKRLMPFPEKIFSKGPQLSFALKARLLAALWKKDPADADKLNAVLKAFEDLRNGIAHPGHGSTKTLKAKLDEAYRKIDASAGDDPAMFEIAVGICAFMTDDPDAVEVFRKVLAEYNKLGAKREAFVFDTWNRFLQNE
;
A
#
# COMPACT_ATOMS: atom_id res chain seq x y z
N MET A 1 34.11 5.97 -18.17
CA MET A 1 33.08 5.03 -18.68
C MET A 1 33.26 3.69 -17.97
N ALA A 2 32.17 2.97 -17.66
CA ALA A 2 32.19 1.77 -16.81
C ALA A 2 32.93 0.53 -17.36
N GLY A 3 33.59 0.62 -18.53
CA GLY A 3 34.43 -0.45 -19.09
C GLY A 3 33.69 -1.73 -19.51
N ALA A 4 32.36 -1.70 -19.60
CA ALA A 4 31.52 -2.89 -19.74
C ALA A 4 30.92 -3.10 -21.15
N GLU A 5 31.55 -2.59 -22.22
CA GLU A 5 31.01 -2.63 -23.60
C GLU A 5 29.52 -2.19 -23.70
N TYR A 6 29.13 -1.26 -22.81
CA TYR A 6 27.73 -0.84 -22.65
C TYR A 6 27.28 0.05 -23.81
N ASN A 7 26.26 -0.40 -24.54
CA ASN A 7 25.60 0.41 -25.56
C ASN A 7 24.58 1.37 -24.93
N GLY A 8 24.97 2.64 -24.78
CA GLY A 8 24.11 3.69 -24.22
C GLY A 8 22.85 3.97 -25.02
N VAL A 9 22.86 3.76 -26.34
CA VAL A 9 21.68 3.97 -27.20
C VAL A 9 20.63 2.90 -26.94
N GLU A 10 21.04 1.63 -26.83
CA GLU A 10 20.11 0.57 -26.41
C GLU A 10 19.60 0.79 -24.98
N GLY A 11 20.42 1.36 -24.10
CA GLY A 11 20.00 1.81 -22.77
C GLY A 11 18.85 2.82 -22.84
N ILE A 12 18.99 3.84 -23.68
CA ILE A 12 17.95 4.87 -23.91
C ILE A 12 16.69 4.25 -24.51
N LEU A 13 16.81 3.32 -25.46
CA LEU A 13 15.66 2.63 -26.06
C LEU A 13 14.90 1.79 -25.02
N ARG A 14 15.61 1.07 -24.13
CA ARG A 14 14.99 0.34 -23.01
C ARG A 14 14.27 1.27 -22.04
N ILE A 15 14.82 2.45 -21.75
CA ILE A 15 14.17 3.47 -20.89
C ILE A 15 12.91 4.02 -21.57
N LYS A 16 12.98 4.34 -22.88
CA LYS A 16 11.83 4.79 -23.66
C LYS A 16 10.71 3.74 -23.68
N ASP A 17 11.05 2.48 -23.92
CA ASP A 17 10.09 1.38 -23.91
C ASP A 17 9.48 1.16 -22.52
N ALA A 18 10.26 1.35 -21.45
CA ALA A 18 9.75 1.31 -20.08
C ALA A 18 8.81 2.48 -19.77
N ALA A 19 9.14 3.69 -20.24
CA ALA A 19 8.29 4.87 -20.08
C ALA A 19 6.94 4.72 -20.81
N GLY A 20 6.91 4.03 -21.95
CA GLY A 20 5.68 3.70 -22.67
C GLY A 20 4.78 2.65 -22.00
N ARG A 21 5.25 1.99 -20.92
CA ARG A 21 4.51 0.96 -20.16
C ARG A 21 4.01 1.47 -18.80
N GLN A 22 3.91 2.79 -18.61
CA GLN A 22 3.51 3.37 -17.33
C GLN A 22 2.14 2.83 -16.87
N ASP A 23 2.18 2.09 -15.76
CA ASP A 23 0.99 1.67 -15.03
C ASP A 23 0.44 2.89 -14.28
N THR A 24 -0.79 3.29 -14.59
CA THR A 24 -1.43 4.47 -13.98
C THR A 24 -1.68 4.31 -12.48
N ALA A 25 -1.68 3.07 -11.96
CA ALA A 25 -1.82 2.79 -10.53
C ALA A 25 -0.49 2.85 -9.76
N ALA A 26 0.66 2.88 -10.46
CA ALA A 26 1.98 2.85 -9.82
C ALA A 26 2.22 3.99 -8.80
N PRO A 27 1.87 5.26 -9.08
CA PRO A 27 2.06 6.34 -8.11
C PRO A 27 1.26 6.12 -6.83
N GLU A 28 0.00 5.71 -6.93
CA GLU A 28 -0.87 5.45 -5.77
C GLU A 28 -0.26 4.36 -4.88
N ILE A 29 0.14 3.23 -5.48
CA ILE A 29 0.68 2.09 -4.73
C ILE A 29 1.98 2.47 -4.02
N LEU A 30 2.88 3.21 -4.70
CA LEU A 30 4.13 3.68 -4.10
C LEU A 30 3.88 4.66 -2.95
N THR A 31 2.95 5.59 -3.11
CA THR A 31 2.59 6.58 -2.08
C THR A 31 1.97 5.90 -0.85
N LEU A 32 1.01 5.00 -1.05
CA LEU A 32 0.35 4.31 0.05
C LEU A 32 1.28 3.34 0.77
N HIS A 33 2.18 2.66 0.05
CA HIS A 33 3.21 1.83 0.67
C HIS A 33 4.11 2.67 1.59
N ALA A 34 4.59 3.84 1.13
CA ALA A 34 5.41 4.73 1.94
C ALA A 34 4.66 5.29 3.16
N ALA A 35 3.36 5.55 3.03
CA ALA A 35 2.51 5.95 4.14
C ALA A 35 2.37 4.84 5.19
N VAL A 36 2.06 3.61 4.77
CA VAL A 36 2.01 2.45 5.67
C VAL A 36 3.35 2.22 6.35
N GLU A 37 4.46 2.33 5.60
CA GLU A 37 5.80 2.20 6.18
C GLU A 37 6.08 3.22 7.28
N SER A 38 5.61 4.46 7.10
CA SER A 38 5.72 5.52 8.10
C SER A 38 4.90 5.20 9.35
N GLU A 39 3.71 4.63 9.20
CA GLU A 39 2.89 4.17 10.33
C GLU A 39 3.51 2.97 11.06
N LEU A 40 4.17 2.05 10.35
CA LEU A 40 4.97 1.01 11.00
C LEU A 40 6.04 1.61 11.91
N ASP A 41 6.73 2.68 11.47
CA ASP A 41 7.71 3.37 12.29
C ASP A 41 7.08 4.00 13.54
N VAL A 42 5.87 4.56 13.43
CA VAL A 42 5.13 5.13 14.56
C VAL A 42 4.81 4.05 15.60
N VAL A 43 4.26 2.92 15.16
CA VAL A 43 3.89 1.80 16.04
C VAL A 43 5.12 1.18 16.69
N LEU A 44 6.16 0.88 15.90
CA LEU A 44 7.42 0.31 16.38
C LEU A 44 8.09 1.20 17.43
N LYS A 45 8.09 2.53 17.23
CA LYS A 45 8.63 3.47 18.22
C LYS A 45 7.90 3.43 19.56
N ARG A 46 6.59 3.13 19.56
CA ARG A 46 5.78 3.00 20.78
C ARG A 46 5.95 1.65 21.47
N LEU A 47 6.22 0.59 20.71
CA LEU A 47 6.37 -0.76 21.25
C LEU A 47 7.74 -1.03 21.86
N MET A 48 8.78 -0.35 21.41
CA MET A 48 10.15 -0.57 21.86
C MET A 48 10.54 0.32 23.06
N PRO A 49 11.36 -0.18 23.99
CA PRO A 49 11.79 0.59 25.16
C PRO A 49 12.78 1.71 24.83
N PHE A 50 13.60 1.55 23.77
CA PHE A 50 14.65 2.49 23.37
C PHE A 50 14.65 2.71 21.85
N PRO A 51 13.56 3.24 21.28
CA PRO A 51 13.37 3.32 19.84
C PRO A 51 14.42 4.18 19.12
N GLU A 52 15.00 5.17 19.81
CA GLU A 52 16.07 6.01 19.31
C GLU A 52 17.34 5.22 18.95
N LYS A 53 17.58 4.05 19.57
CA LYS A 53 18.73 3.20 19.22
C LYS A 53 18.65 2.60 17.81
N ILE A 54 17.44 2.53 17.25
CA ILE A 54 17.17 1.95 15.93
C ILE A 54 16.84 3.05 14.92
N PHE A 55 16.07 4.07 15.31
CA PHE A 55 15.53 5.06 14.38
C PHE A 55 16.28 6.40 14.32
N SER A 56 17.34 6.64 15.11
CA SER A 56 18.00 7.96 15.16
C SER A 56 19.12 8.15 14.12
N LYS A 57 20.22 7.40 14.24
CA LYS A 57 21.45 7.54 13.44
C LYS A 57 21.99 6.16 13.10
N GLY A 58 21.47 5.57 12.04
CA GLY A 58 21.87 4.26 11.54
C GLY A 58 21.19 3.96 10.20
N PRO A 59 21.51 2.82 9.56
CA PRO A 59 20.78 2.36 8.38
C PRO A 59 19.29 2.26 8.71
N GLN A 60 18.45 2.82 7.84
CA GLN A 60 17.01 2.65 8.00
C GLN A 60 16.66 1.17 7.85
N LEU A 61 15.78 0.67 8.72
CA LEU A 61 15.22 -0.66 8.56
C LEU A 61 14.46 -0.72 7.24
N SER A 62 14.60 -1.81 6.50
CA SER A 62 13.74 -2.06 5.34
C SER A 62 12.31 -2.36 5.79
N PHE A 63 11.34 -2.14 4.90
CA PHE A 63 9.94 -2.47 5.14
C PHE A 63 9.76 -3.92 5.64
N ALA A 64 10.37 -4.90 4.96
CA ALA A 64 10.34 -6.31 5.39
C ALA A 64 10.87 -6.54 6.81
N LEU A 65 11.93 -5.82 7.22
CA LEU A 65 12.45 -5.92 8.59
C LEU A 65 11.50 -5.27 9.59
N LYS A 66 10.89 -4.12 9.25
CA LYS A 66 9.89 -3.45 10.08
C LYS A 66 8.67 -4.35 10.31
N ALA A 67 8.15 -4.97 9.25
CA ALA A 67 7.02 -5.90 9.33
C ALA A 67 7.32 -7.10 10.25
N ARG A 68 8.48 -7.73 10.07
CA ARG A 68 8.92 -8.86 10.93
C ARG A 68 9.14 -8.44 12.38
N LEU A 69 9.74 -7.27 12.60
CA LEU A 69 9.95 -6.74 13.94
C LEU A 69 8.62 -6.43 14.63
N LEU A 70 7.65 -5.86 13.91
CA LEU A 70 6.32 -5.61 14.44
C LEU A 70 5.63 -6.91 14.84
N ALA A 71 5.70 -7.95 13.99
CA ALA A 71 5.16 -9.26 14.32
C ALA A 71 5.83 -9.88 15.56
N ALA A 72 7.15 -9.73 15.70
CA ALA A 72 7.90 -10.22 16.86
C ALA A 72 7.57 -9.45 18.17
N LEU A 73 7.17 -8.19 18.06
CA LEU A 73 6.76 -7.34 19.19
C LEU A 73 5.25 -7.39 19.45
N TRP A 74 4.50 -8.18 18.69
CA TRP A 74 3.04 -8.25 18.77
C TRP A 74 2.61 -8.83 20.12
N LYS A 75 1.75 -8.10 20.84
CA LYS A 75 1.31 -8.47 22.20
C LYS A 75 -0.02 -9.22 22.23
N LYS A 76 -0.79 -9.18 21.13
CA LYS A 76 -2.10 -9.84 21.02
C LYS A 76 -1.92 -11.29 20.52
N ASP A 77 -2.95 -11.86 19.90
CA ASP A 77 -2.88 -13.20 19.31
C ASP A 77 -1.72 -13.30 18.30
N PRO A 78 -0.78 -14.24 18.47
CA PRO A 78 0.27 -14.50 17.49
C PRO A 78 -0.24 -14.79 16.08
N ALA A 79 -1.41 -15.42 15.94
CA ALA A 79 -2.00 -15.70 14.63
C ALA A 79 -2.37 -14.40 13.89
N ASP A 80 -2.70 -13.33 14.60
CA ASP A 80 -2.97 -12.02 14.01
C ASP A 80 -1.69 -11.32 13.57
N ALA A 81 -0.58 -11.52 14.30
CA ALA A 81 0.74 -11.06 13.89
C ALA A 81 1.15 -11.70 12.54
N ASP A 82 0.89 -12.99 12.37
CA ASP A 82 1.19 -13.73 11.13
C ASP A 82 0.36 -13.22 9.95
N LYS A 83 -0.94 -12.96 10.15
CA LYS A 83 -1.81 -12.38 9.12
C LYS A 83 -1.33 -10.99 8.71
N LEU A 84 -1.01 -10.13 9.67
CA LEU A 84 -0.48 -8.79 9.40
C LEU A 84 0.84 -8.87 8.62
N ASN A 85 1.77 -9.72 9.04
CA ASN A 85 3.04 -9.91 8.36
C ASN A 85 2.85 -10.44 6.92
N ALA A 86 1.88 -11.33 6.69
CA ALA A 86 1.55 -11.81 5.35
C ALA A 86 1.02 -10.69 4.44
N VAL A 87 0.14 -9.82 4.96
CA VAL A 87 -0.38 -8.65 4.22
C VAL A 87 0.73 -7.66 3.88
N LEU A 88 1.55 -7.29 4.87
CA LEU A 88 2.66 -6.36 4.69
C LEU A 88 3.65 -6.91 3.65
N LYS A 89 3.99 -8.20 3.73
CA LYS A 89 4.82 -8.84 2.72
C LYS A 89 4.22 -8.76 1.32
N ALA A 90 2.93 -9.06 1.16
CA ALA A 90 2.28 -9.00 -0.14
C ALA A 90 2.25 -7.57 -0.71
N PHE A 91 2.14 -6.55 0.15
CA PHE A 91 2.20 -5.15 -0.24
C PHE A 91 3.61 -4.77 -0.73
N GLU A 92 4.65 -5.19 -0.01
CA GLU A 92 6.03 -4.96 -0.46
C GLU A 92 6.34 -5.70 -1.77
N ASP A 93 5.85 -6.94 -1.92
CA ASP A 93 6.00 -7.70 -3.17
C ASP A 93 5.32 -6.97 -4.34
N LEU A 94 4.12 -6.40 -4.15
CA LEU A 94 3.42 -5.57 -5.15
C LEU A 94 4.21 -4.30 -5.49
N ARG A 95 4.69 -3.57 -4.48
CA ARG A 95 5.52 -2.38 -4.65
C ARG A 95 6.80 -2.71 -5.45
N ASN A 96 7.43 -3.83 -5.15
CA ASN A 96 8.64 -4.28 -5.84
C ASN A 96 8.34 -4.73 -7.27
N GLY A 97 7.19 -5.34 -7.53
CA GLY A 97 6.72 -5.65 -8.89
C GLY A 97 6.56 -4.41 -9.77
N ILE A 98 6.16 -3.28 -9.18
CA ILE A 98 6.06 -1.99 -9.87
C ILE A 98 7.45 -1.36 -10.08
N ALA A 99 8.30 -1.39 -9.05
CA ALA A 99 9.61 -0.75 -9.09
C ALA A 99 10.64 -1.50 -9.95
N HIS A 100 10.48 -2.82 -10.12
CA HIS A 100 11.47 -3.68 -10.76
C HIS A 100 10.85 -4.53 -11.89
N PRO A 101 11.15 -4.21 -13.17
CA PRO A 101 10.72 -5.03 -14.30
C PRO A 101 11.20 -6.47 -14.13
N GLY A 102 10.25 -7.43 -14.08
CA GLY A 102 10.56 -8.87 -13.97
C GLY A 102 10.21 -9.51 -12.61
N HIS A 103 9.72 -8.76 -11.62
CA HIS A 103 9.27 -9.29 -10.32
C HIS A 103 7.84 -9.87 -10.32
N GLY A 104 7.33 -10.25 -11.50
CA GLY A 104 5.98 -10.80 -11.68
C GLY A 104 4.99 -9.78 -12.24
N SER A 105 3.79 -10.25 -12.58
CA SER A 105 2.70 -9.37 -13.05
C SER A 105 2.10 -8.61 -11.88
N THR A 106 1.98 -7.27 -11.99
CA THR A 106 1.31 -6.40 -11.01
C THR A 106 -0.09 -6.93 -10.65
N LYS A 107 -0.83 -7.44 -11.64
CA LYS A 107 -2.16 -8.04 -11.44
C LYS A 107 -2.11 -9.26 -10.51
N THR A 108 -1.13 -10.13 -10.70
CA THR A 108 -0.96 -11.32 -9.85
C THR A 108 -0.52 -10.94 -8.43
N LEU A 109 0.33 -9.93 -8.31
CA LEU A 109 0.79 -9.43 -7.01
C LEU A 109 -0.33 -8.73 -6.24
N LYS A 110 -1.17 -7.94 -6.92
CA LYS A 110 -2.37 -7.32 -6.35
C LYS A 110 -3.36 -8.38 -5.86
N ALA A 111 -3.64 -9.41 -6.64
CA ALA A 111 -4.52 -10.50 -6.21
C ALA A 111 -4.02 -11.21 -4.94
N LYS A 112 -2.70 -11.39 -4.78
CA LYS A 112 -2.10 -11.94 -3.55
C LYS A 112 -2.25 -10.99 -2.36
N LEU A 113 -2.11 -9.70 -2.59
CA LEU A 113 -2.36 -8.68 -1.57
C LEU A 113 -3.82 -8.71 -1.12
N ASP A 114 -4.76 -8.82 -2.06
CA ASP A 114 -6.21 -8.88 -1.75
C ASP A 114 -6.57 -10.11 -0.94
N GLU A 115 -6.00 -11.27 -1.31
CA GLU A 115 -6.19 -12.51 -0.56
C GLU A 115 -5.63 -12.40 0.86
N ALA A 116 -4.43 -11.83 1.01
CA ALA A 116 -3.84 -11.62 2.33
C ALA A 116 -4.69 -10.63 3.14
N TYR A 117 -5.14 -9.53 2.53
CA TYR A 117 -5.92 -8.48 3.19
C TYR A 117 -7.24 -9.02 3.74
N ARG A 118 -7.92 -9.89 2.99
CA ARG A 118 -9.14 -10.57 3.47
C ARG A 118 -8.94 -11.44 4.72
N LYS A 119 -7.70 -11.82 5.05
CA LYS A 119 -7.41 -12.55 6.31
C LYS A 119 -7.45 -11.62 7.52
N ILE A 120 -7.20 -10.32 7.35
CA ILE A 120 -7.30 -9.32 8.42
C ILE A 120 -8.65 -8.59 8.41
N ASP A 121 -9.27 -8.43 7.25
CA ASP A 121 -10.64 -7.92 7.11
C ASP A 121 -11.49 -8.84 6.22
N ALA A 122 -12.23 -9.76 6.84
CA ALA A 122 -13.11 -10.68 6.13
C ALA A 122 -14.33 -10.02 5.47
N SER A 123 -14.62 -8.75 5.78
CA SER A 123 -15.71 -7.98 5.17
C SER A 123 -15.31 -7.25 3.88
N ALA A 124 -14.00 -7.23 3.57
CA ALA A 124 -13.50 -6.62 2.35
C ALA A 124 -14.02 -7.34 1.09
N GLY A 125 -14.25 -6.57 0.03
CA GLY A 125 -14.70 -7.10 -1.26
C GLY A 125 -13.63 -7.97 -1.96
N ASP A 126 -13.99 -8.48 -3.15
CA ASP A 126 -13.09 -9.33 -3.94
C ASP A 126 -11.90 -8.57 -4.54
N ASP A 127 -12.06 -7.27 -4.81
CA ASP A 127 -11.02 -6.36 -5.32
C ASP A 127 -11.04 -5.03 -4.54
N PRO A 128 -10.53 -5.00 -3.29
CA PRO A 128 -10.52 -3.80 -2.48
C PRO A 128 -9.56 -2.75 -3.07
N ALA A 129 -9.91 -1.47 -2.94
CA ALA A 129 -9.08 -0.37 -3.41
C ALA A 129 -7.77 -0.30 -2.60
N MET A 130 -6.68 0.19 -3.22
CA MET A 130 -5.39 0.29 -2.52
C MET A 130 -5.47 1.17 -1.27
N PHE A 131 -6.24 2.26 -1.34
CA PHE A 131 -6.49 3.11 -0.18
C PHE A 131 -7.17 2.35 0.97
N GLU A 132 -8.18 1.55 0.67
CA GLU A 132 -8.88 0.70 1.65
C GLU A 132 -7.93 -0.28 2.33
N ILE A 133 -7.06 -0.95 1.55
CA ILE A 133 -6.06 -1.89 2.07
C ILE A 133 -5.08 -1.19 3.02
N ALA A 134 -4.48 -0.08 2.59
CA ALA A 134 -3.48 0.65 3.37
C ALA A 134 -4.04 1.12 4.72
N VAL A 135 -5.26 1.60 4.67
CA VAL A 135 -6.04 2.03 5.81
C VAL A 135 -6.42 0.86 6.72
N GLY A 136 -6.89 -0.25 6.16
CA GLY A 136 -7.30 -1.43 6.93
C GLY A 136 -6.11 -2.06 7.67
N ILE A 137 -4.92 -2.02 7.08
CA ILE A 137 -3.66 -2.37 7.77
C ILE A 137 -3.45 -1.49 9.00
N CYS A 138 -3.62 -0.17 8.87
CA CYS A 138 -3.48 0.76 9.99
C CYS A 138 -4.54 0.51 11.08
N ALA A 139 -5.79 0.26 10.66
CA ALA A 139 -6.87 -0.10 11.57
C ALA A 139 -6.57 -1.41 12.30
N PHE A 140 -6.01 -2.43 11.63
CA PHE A 140 -5.67 -3.71 12.25
C PHE A 140 -4.56 -3.59 13.32
N MET A 141 -3.68 -2.60 13.19
CA MET A 141 -2.65 -2.30 14.19
C MET A 141 -3.18 -1.56 15.43
N THR A 142 -4.43 -1.08 15.43
CA THR A 142 -4.97 -0.28 16.55
C THR A 142 -5.22 -1.14 17.80
N ASP A 143 -5.00 -0.56 18.97
CA ASP A 143 -5.41 -1.13 20.26
C ASP A 143 -6.85 -0.75 20.65
N ASP A 144 -7.48 0.13 19.88
CA ASP A 144 -8.82 0.65 20.15
C ASP A 144 -9.88 0.00 19.22
N PRO A 145 -10.67 -0.97 19.72
CA PRO A 145 -11.73 -1.59 18.92
C PRO A 145 -12.82 -0.60 18.46
N ASP A 146 -13.03 0.51 19.18
CA ASP A 146 -14.00 1.54 18.78
C ASP A 146 -13.46 2.41 17.64
N ALA A 147 -12.14 2.60 17.56
CA ALA A 147 -11.51 3.32 16.46
C ALA A 147 -11.75 2.65 15.10
N VAL A 148 -11.75 1.31 15.03
CA VAL A 148 -12.03 0.56 13.79
C VAL A 148 -13.45 0.81 13.30
N GLU A 149 -14.43 0.81 14.21
CA GLU A 149 -15.84 1.00 13.88
C GLU A 149 -16.17 2.45 13.49
N VAL A 150 -15.60 3.42 14.22
CA VAL A 150 -15.66 4.84 13.84
C VAL A 150 -15.04 5.05 12.47
N PHE A 151 -13.91 4.40 12.22
CA PHE A 151 -13.19 4.53 10.97
C PHE A 151 -13.97 3.93 9.78
N ARG A 152 -14.59 2.76 9.92
CA ARG A 152 -15.48 2.19 8.89
C ARG A 152 -16.63 3.12 8.54
N LYS A 153 -17.22 3.78 9.54
CA LYS A 153 -18.28 4.79 9.32
C LYS A 153 -17.75 5.99 8.54
N VAL A 154 -16.56 6.49 8.88
CA VAL A 154 -15.92 7.60 8.16
C VAL A 154 -15.60 7.22 6.71
N LEU A 155 -15.06 6.02 6.45
CA LEU A 155 -14.82 5.51 5.10
C LEU A 155 -16.11 5.39 4.29
N ALA A 156 -17.17 4.83 4.87
CA ALA A 156 -18.46 4.69 4.21
C ALA A 156 -19.04 6.06 3.84
N GLU A 157 -18.92 7.06 4.71
CA GLU A 157 -19.33 8.44 4.41
C GLU A 157 -18.44 9.10 3.34
N TYR A 158 -17.12 8.87 3.39
CA TYR A 158 -16.20 9.36 2.36
C TYR A 158 -16.50 8.76 0.98
N ASN A 159 -16.78 7.46 0.89
CA ASN A 159 -17.17 6.79 -0.34
C ASN A 159 -18.51 7.32 -0.88
N LYS A 160 -19.48 7.61 0.00
CA LYS A 160 -20.74 8.29 -0.40
C LYS A 160 -20.47 9.69 -0.96
N LEU A 161 -19.51 10.43 -0.39
CA LEU A 161 -19.12 11.76 -0.88
C LEU A 161 -18.39 11.68 -2.23
N GLY A 162 -17.53 10.68 -2.43
CA GLY A 162 -16.89 10.39 -3.71
C GLY A 162 -17.89 10.06 -4.81
N ALA A 163 -18.84 9.16 -4.53
CA ALA A 163 -19.92 8.79 -5.44
C ALA A 163 -20.84 9.99 -5.77
N LYS A 164 -21.13 10.85 -4.79
CA LYS A 164 -21.87 12.10 -5.03
C LYS A 164 -21.09 13.10 -5.88
N ARG A 165 -19.76 13.15 -5.75
CA ARG A 165 -18.89 13.99 -6.59
C ARG A 165 -18.85 13.52 -8.04
N GLU A 166 -18.70 12.21 -8.26
CA GLU A 166 -18.75 11.63 -9.61
C GLU A 166 -20.12 11.81 -10.25
N ALA A 167 -21.20 11.59 -9.49
CA ALA A 167 -22.56 11.83 -9.97
C ALA A 167 -22.80 13.31 -10.32
N PHE A 168 -22.28 14.25 -9.52
CA PHE A 168 -22.37 15.68 -9.80
C PHE A 168 -21.59 16.08 -11.07
N VAL A 169 -20.39 15.54 -11.26
CA VAL A 169 -19.59 15.79 -12.48
C VAL A 169 -20.27 15.18 -13.71
N PHE A 170 -20.78 13.95 -13.62
CA PHE A 170 -21.52 13.30 -14.71
C PHE A 170 -22.84 14.02 -15.05
N ASP A 171 -23.60 14.46 -14.06
CA ASP A 171 -24.85 15.20 -14.26
C ASP A 171 -24.57 16.60 -14.84
N THR A 172 -23.51 17.26 -14.39
CA THR A 172 -23.06 18.55 -14.97
C THR A 172 -22.59 18.38 -16.41
N TRP A 173 -21.86 17.30 -16.71
CA TRP A 173 -21.39 16.97 -18.06
C TRP A 173 -22.56 16.59 -18.99
N ASN A 174 -23.53 15.80 -18.52
CA ASN A 174 -24.72 15.43 -19.30
C ASN A 174 -25.64 16.63 -19.57
N ARG A 175 -25.79 17.57 -18.63
CA ARG A 175 -26.51 18.83 -18.87
C ARG A 175 -25.78 19.72 -19.86
N PHE A 176 -24.45 19.67 -19.91
CA PHE A 176 -23.67 20.39 -20.91
C PHE A 176 -23.90 19.81 -22.31
N LEU A 177 -23.94 18.48 -22.44
CA LEU A 177 -24.19 17.78 -23.71
C LEU A 177 -25.64 17.82 -24.21
N GLN A 178 -26.62 18.12 -23.35
CA GLN A 178 -28.04 18.21 -23.72
C GLN A 178 -28.49 19.64 -24.10
N ASN A 179 -27.60 20.63 -24.01
CA ASN A 179 -27.87 22.03 -24.39
C ASN A 179 -27.15 22.44 -25.70
N GLU A 180 -26.75 21.46 -26.53
CA GLU A 180 -26.35 21.65 -27.94
C GLU A 180 -27.44 21.17 -28.89
#